data_AF-A0A0L0LKV5-F1
#
_entry.id   AF-A0A0L0LKV5-F1
#
_cell.length_a   1.000
_cell.length_b   1.000
_cell.length_c   1.000
_cell.angle_alpha   90.00
_cell.angle_beta   90.00
_cell.angle_gamma   90.00
#
_symmetry.space_group_name_H-M   'P 1'
#
loop_
_entity.id
_entity.type
_entity.pdbx_description
1 polymer ?
#
loop_
_entity_poly.entity_id
_entity_poly.type
_entity_poly.pdbx_seq_one_letter_code
_entity_poly.pdbx_strand_id
1 'polypeptide(L)'
;MNASMTITGAAPLQYRAGKLRDYVFPLIAALAVFALPFTYVMYAYILVGQAHFLMAYLYQYRGGKITKTYLFVALALGAAATLYLTSGIGITPLFIIAGTIFSAHFALDEFTLHGEPLSLSRIATIVGFATLHSSLIIVVAFPTLSYLGFVVGGVLALLILIRTLFGKSAPSRAEYYLWFIAAILFFFATVIGMPSHILGIIVLLHFVNWYVGYGDRLKEVPAAARRYWKEVAATLALSSSLLLLYLLFSIPFLDVFFDLTYFYLWTAAHIVLSFVTATYRLER
;
A
#
# COMPACT_ATOMS: atom_id res chain seq x y z
N MET A 1 24.43 19.24 -13.14
CA MET A 1 25.07 18.91 -11.83
C MET A 1 24.42 17.65 -11.29
N ASN A 2 25.00 16.49 -11.59
CA ASN A 2 24.55 15.19 -11.09
C ASN A 2 25.28 14.90 -9.77
N ALA A 3 24.68 15.33 -8.65
CA ALA A 3 25.06 14.79 -7.35
C ALA A 3 24.45 13.38 -7.24
N SER A 4 25.11 12.40 -7.86
CA SER A 4 24.98 11.01 -7.45
C SER A 4 25.40 10.97 -5.98
N MET A 5 24.44 11.00 -5.06
CA MET A 5 24.70 10.58 -3.68
C MET A 5 24.91 9.07 -3.70
N THR A 6 26.08 8.66 -4.17
CA THR A 6 26.62 7.34 -3.91
C THR A 6 26.95 7.35 -2.42
N ILE A 7 25.99 6.95 -1.59
CA ILE A 7 26.25 6.65 -0.18
C ILE A 7 27.06 5.35 -0.19
N THR A 8 28.35 5.46 -0.48
CA THR A 8 29.30 4.36 -0.40
C THR A 8 29.64 4.13 1.06
N GLY A 9 29.20 3.02 1.63
CA GLY A 9 29.70 2.48 2.89
C GLY A 9 28.88 2.74 4.15
N ALA A 10 27.74 3.42 4.10
CA ALA A 10 26.84 3.44 5.25
C ALA A 10 26.11 2.10 5.35
N ALA A 11 26.22 1.43 6.51
CA ALA A 11 25.35 0.31 6.85
C ALA A 11 23.89 0.70 6.51
N PRO A 12 23.09 -0.22 5.94
CA PRO A 12 21.72 0.11 5.55
C PRO A 12 21.03 0.75 6.76
N LEU A 13 20.58 2.00 6.59
CA LEU A 13 19.94 2.77 7.66
C LEU A 13 18.71 1.98 8.12
N GLN A 14 18.87 1.21 9.19
CA GLN A 14 17.84 0.34 9.71
C GLN A 14 16.77 1.21 10.35
N TYR A 15 15.62 1.27 9.69
CA TYR A 15 14.42 1.82 10.26
C TYR A 15 14.04 1.00 11.50
N ARG A 16 14.21 1.58 12.68
CA ARG A 16 13.69 1.00 13.93
C ARG A 16 12.24 1.42 14.04
N ALA A 17 11.34 0.66 13.41
CA ALA A 17 9.92 0.73 13.73
C ALA A 17 9.76 0.72 15.26
N GLY A 18 8.80 1.47 15.84
CA GLY A 18 8.50 1.44 17.27
C GLY A 18 7.19 0.69 17.54
N LYS A 19 6.98 0.21 18.78
CA LYS A 19 5.68 -0.40 19.17
C LYS A 19 4.48 0.53 18.88
N LEU A 20 4.70 1.84 18.92
CA LEU A 20 3.69 2.84 18.56
C LEU A 20 3.24 2.71 17.11
N ARG A 21 4.18 2.64 16.16
CA ARG A 21 3.89 2.50 14.73
C ARG A 21 3.29 1.15 14.37
N ASP A 22 3.69 0.10 15.07
CA ASP A 22 3.25 -1.27 14.72
C ASP A 22 1.92 -1.69 15.33
N TYR A 23 1.54 -1.12 16.49
CA TYR A 23 0.32 -1.54 17.20
C TYR A 23 -0.62 -0.40 17.50
N VAL A 24 -0.11 0.74 17.99
CA VAL A 24 -0.96 1.85 18.43
C VAL A 24 -1.56 2.60 17.24
N PHE A 25 -0.74 2.96 16.23
CA PHE A 25 -1.24 3.69 15.06
C PHE A 25 -2.22 2.88 14.22
N PRO A 26 -1.99 1.58 13.93
CA PRO A 26 -2.99 0.80 13.20
C PRO A 26 -4.29 0.64 13.97
N LEU A 27 -4.23 0.49 15.30
CA LEU A 27 -5.43 0.42 16.13
C LEU A 27 -6.20 1.74 16.13
N ILE A 28 -5.52 2.88 16.31
CA ILE A 28 -6.15 4.21 16.24
C ILE A 28 -6.76 4.44 14.86
N ALA A 29 -6.02 4.10 13.79
CA ALA A 29 -6.50 4.19 12.43
C ALA A 29 -7.75 3.32 12.24
N ALA A 30 -7.73 2.07 12.71
CA ALA A 30 -8.88 1.17 12.65
C ALA A 30 -10.09 1.73 13.41
N LEU A 31 -9.89 2.33 14.59
CA LEU A 31 -10.99 2.94 15.35
C LEU A 31 -11.59 4.17 14.64
N ALA A 32 -10.85 4.82 13.75
CA ALA A 32 -11.37 5.93 12.95
C ALA A 32 -12.49 5.49 11.97
N VAL A 33 -12.67 4.18 11.70
CA VAL A 33 -13.82 3.69 10.91
C VAL A 33 -15.16 4.11 11.49
N PHE A 34 -15.26 4.28 12.82
CA PHE A 34 -16.50 4.67 13.49
C PHE A 34 -16.76 6.18 13.48
N ALA A 35 -15.73 6.98 13.19
CA ALA A 35 -15.80 8.43 13.29
C ALA A 35 -16.03 9.12 11.93
N LEU A 36 -15.69 8.47 10.82
CA LEU A 36 -15.66 9.08 9.49
C LEU A 36 -16.61 8.35 8.53
N PRO A 37 -17.45 9.08 7.77
CA PRO A 37 -18.19 8.51 6.65
C PRO A 37 -17.26 7.88 5.62
N PHE A 38 -17.67 6.76 5.02
CA PHE A 38 -16.89 6.07 3.97
C PHE A 38 -16.42 7.01 2.86
N THR A 39 -17.29 7.93 2.42
CA THR A 39 -16.96 8.90 1.37
C THR A 39 -15.74 9.75 1.72
N TYR A 40 -15.56 10.12 2.98
CA TYR A 40 -14.39 10.89 3.41
C TYR A 40 -13.13 10.01 3.46
N VAL A 41 -13.26 8.76 3.91
CA VAL A 41 -12.17 7.78 3.83
C VAL A 41 -11.73 7.56 2.37
N MET A 42 -12.71 7.49 1.46
CA MET A 42 -12.50 7.34 0.03
C MET A 42 -11.71 8.50 -0.55
N TYR A 43 -12.19 9.74 -0.35
CA TYR A 43 -11.47 10.91 -0.83
C TYR A 43 -10.08 11.06 -0.19
N ALA A 44 -9.94 10.71 1.10
CA ALA A 44 -8.66 10.73 1.77
C ALA A 44 -7.67 9.75 1.13
N TYR A 45 -8.05 8.50 0.88
CA TYR A 45 -7.09 7.55 0.28
C TYR A 45 -6.79 7.89 -1.18
N ILE A 46 -7.74 8.46 -1.94
CA ILE A 46 -7.47 8.91 -3.31
C ILE A 46 -6.47 10.06 -3.30
N LEU A 47 -6.71 11.08 -2.46
CA LEU A 47 -5.83 12.25 -2.33
C LEU A 47 -4.41 11.85 -1.91
N VAL A 48 -4.32 11.08 -0.83
CA VAL A 48 -3.02 10.66 -0.27
C VAL A 48 -2.34 9.68 -1.23
N GLY A 49 -3.11 8.82 -1.90
CA GLY A 49 -2.61 7.91 -2.94
C GLY A 49 -1.99 8.64 -4.12
N GLN A 50 -2.64 9.70 -4.65
CA GLN A 50 -2.07 10.50 -5.72
C GLN A 50 -0.78 11.21 -5.28
N ALA A 51 -0.75 11.77 -4.07
CA ALA A 51 0.48 12.35 -3.51
C ALA A 51 1.59 11.30 -3.34
N HIS A 52 1.22 10.08 -2.95
CA HIS A 52 2.13 8.96 -2.78
C HIS A 52 2.73 8.50 -4.11
N PHE A 53 1.91 8.36 -5.15
CA PHE A 53 2.38 8.01 -6.49
C PHE A 53 3.41 9.02 -7.01
N LEU A 54 3.11 10.32 -6.91
CA LEU A 54 4.03 11.39 -7.30
C LEU A 54 5.37 11.32 -6.54
N MET A 55 5.30 11.13 -5.22
CA MET A 55 6.50 10.99 -4.40
C MET A 55 7.31 9.75 -4.80
N ALA A 56 6.67 8.60 -4.96
CA ALA A 56 7.33 7.37 -5.35
C ALA A 56 8.03 7.51 -6.71
N TYR A 57 7.37 8.09 -7.72
CA TYR A 57 7.97 8.34 -9.03
C TYR A 57 9.15 9.30 -8.95
N LEU A 58 9.04 10.37 -8.14
CA LEU A 58 10.14 11.31 -7.93
C LEU A 58 11.38 10.62 -7.34
N TYR A 59 11.20 9.73 -6.36
CA TYR A 59 12.31 8.98 -5.77
C TYR A 59 12.84 7.85 -6.66
N GLN A 60 11.97 7.19 -7.44
CA GLN A 60 12.41 6.24 -8.46
C GLN A 60 13.29 6.94 -9.51
N TYR A 61 12.90 8.13 -9.96
CA TYR A 61 13.69 8.96 -10.88
C TYR A 61 15.04 9.35 -10.28
N ARG A 62 15.04 9.95 -9.07
CA ARG A 62 16.27 10.40 -8.39
C ARG A 62 17.20 9.25 -8.02
N GLY A 63 16.65 8.07 -7.74
CA GLY A 63 17.40 6.84 -7.51
C GLY A 63 17.93 6.18 -8.78
N GLY A 64 17.72 6.77 -9.97
CA GLY A 64 18.17 6.21 -11.25
C GLY A 64 17.46 4.92 -11.64
N LYS A 65 16.27 4.65 -11.10
CA LYS A 65 15.53 3.39 -11.31
C LYS A 65 14.65 3.39 -12.57
N ILE A 66 14.47 4.56 -13.19
CA ILE A 66 13.70 4.69 -14.44
C ILE A 66 14.58 4.28 -15.62
N THR A 67 14.51 3.00 -15.98
CA THR A 67 15.28 2.38 -17.07
C THR A 67 14.45 2.26 -18.36
N LYS A 68 15.06 1.74 -19.44
CA LYS A 68 14.31 1.37 -20.65
C LYS A 68 13.22 0.33 -20.37
N THR A 69 13.48 -0.62 -19.48
CA THR A 69 12.50 -1.62 -19.05
C THR A 69 11.33 -0.96 -18.34
N TYR A 70 11.60 0.02 -17.47
CA TYR A 70 10.53 0.81 -16.83
C TYR A 70 9.63 1.48 -17.87
N LEU A 71 10.22 2.13 -18.87
CA LEU A 71 9.47 2.80 -19.93
C LEU A 71 8.63 1.80 -20.74
N PHE A 72 9.20 0.66 -21.13
CA PHE A 72 8.47 -0.36 -21.87
C PHE A 72 7.25 -0.88 -21.08
N VAL A 73 7.43 -1.14 -19.78
CA VAL A 73 6.36 -1.59 -18.91
C VAL A 73 5.31 -0.49 -18.72
N ALA A 74 5.71 0.77 -18.54
CA ALA A 74 4.78 1.89 -18.46
C ALA A 74 3.94 2.05 -19.74
N LEU A 75 4.54 1.90 -20.92
CA LEU A 75 3.83 1.92 -22.20
C LEU A 75 2.87 0.73 -22.35
N ALA A 76 3.29 -0.47 -21.98
CA ALA A 76 2.43 -1.65 -21.99
C ALA A 76 1.23 -1.50 -21.06
N LEU A 77 1.43 -0.93 -19.86
CA LEU A 77 0.36 -0.61 -18.91
C LEU A 77 -0.59 0.46 -19.48
N GLY A 78 -0.06 1.49 -20.15
CA GLY A 78 -0.88 2.51 -20.82
C GLY A 78 -1.75 1.93 -21.94
N ALA A 79 -1.19 1.01 -22.75
CA ALA A 79 -1.95 0.29 -23.77
C ALA A 79 -3.02 -0.61 -23.16
N ALA A 80 -2.69 -1.36 -22.10
CA ALA A 80 -3.65 -2.19 -21.37
C ALA A 80 -4.77 -1.37 -20.73
N ALA A 81 -4.45 -0.22 -20.13
CA ALA A 81 -5.43 0.71 -19.59
C ALA A 81 -6.37 1.26 -20.67
N THR A 82 -5.82 1.61 -21.84
CA THR A 82 -6.63 2.08 -22.98
C THR A 82 -7.59 0.99 -23.46
N LEU A 83 -7.09 -0.23 -23.66
CA LEU A 83 -7.93 -1.37 -24.04
C LEU A 83 -9.04 -1.61 -23.00
N TYR A 84 -8.71 -1.57 -21.70
CA TYR A 84 -9.69 -1.71 -20.62
C TYR A 84 -10.79 -0.65 -20.72
N LEU A 85 -10.42 0.62 -20.80
CA LEU A 85 -11.36 1.74 -20.87
C LEU A 85 -12.29 1.65 -22.10
N THR A 86 -11.80 1.11 -23.22
CA THR A 86 -12.60 0.92 -24.45
C THR A 86 -13.44 -0.36 -24.47
N SER A 87 -13.18 -1.31 -23.56
CA SER A 87 -13.83 -2.63 -23.57
C SER A 87 -15.26 -2.64 -23.02
N GLY A 88 -15.68 -1.55 -22.36
CA GLY A 88 -16.98 -1.48 -21.67
C GLY A 88 -17.05 -2.31 -20.38
N ILE A 89 -15.93 -2.89 -19.92
CA ILE A 89 -15.86 -3.59 -18.64
C ILE A 89 -16.00 -2.56 -17.51
N GLY A 90 -16.94 -2.78 -16.59
CA GLY A 90 -17.21 -1.88 -15.46
C GLY A 90 -16.05 -1.81 -14.44
N ILE A 91 -16.21 -1.07 -13.34
CA ILE A 91 -15.11 -0.83 -12.38
C ILE A 91 -14.72 -2.05 -11.53
N THR A 92 -15.64 -3.01 -11.35
CA THR A 92 -15.48 -4.13 -10.40
C THR A 92 -14.20 -4.95 -10.62
N PRO A 93 -13.83 -5.37 -11.84
CA PRO A 93 -12.59 -6.11 -12.05
C PRO A 93 -11.35 -5.30 -11.68
N LEU A 94 -11.30 -4.00 -11.98
CA LEU A 94 -10.20 -3.13 -11.57
C LEU A 94 -10.10 -3.02 -10.05
N PHE A 95 -11.22 -2.84 -9.36
CA PHE A 95 -11.25 -2.81 -7.91
C PHE A 95 -10.66 -4.09 -7.31
N ILE A 96 -11.05 -5.26 -7.83
CA ILE A 96 -10.53 -6.56 -7.38
C ILE A 96 -9.04 -6.71 -7.66
N ILE A 97 -8.61 -6.42 -8.89
CA ILE A 97 -7.22 -6.55 -9.31
C ILE A 97 -6.33 -5.59 -8.51
N ALA A 98 -6.68 -4.31 -8.46
CA ALA A 98 -5.93 -3.28 -7.75
C ALA A 98 -5.86 -3.58 -6.24
N GLY A 99 -6.98 -3.97 -5.61
CA GLY A 99 -7.00 -4.35 -4.21
C GLY A 99 -6.14 -5.59 -3.90
N THR A 100 -6.15 -6.58 -4.79
CA THR A 100 -5.35 -7.82 -4.65
C THR A 100 -3.86 -7.51 -4.73
N ILE A 101 -3.41 -6.83 -5.79
CA ILE A 101 -1.98 -6.50 -5.96
C ILE A 101 -1.51 -5.51 -4.90
N PHE A 102 -2.38 -4.59 -4.45
CA PHE A 102 -2.09 -3.70 -3.33
C PHE A 102 -1.80 -4.49 -2.06
N SER A 103 -2.61 -5.50 -1.72
CA SER A 103 -2.41 -6.27 -0.50
C SER A 103 -1.07 -7.01 -0.46
N ALA A 104 -0.64 -7.58 -1.60
CA ALA A 104 0.66 -8.23 -1.73
C ALA A 104 1.80 -7.20 -1.65
N HIS A 105 1.65 -6.05 -2.32
CA HIS A 105 2.61 -4.95 -2.25
C HIS A 105 2.75 -4.40 -0.83
N PHE A 106 1.64 -4.12 -0.14
CA PHE A 106 1.60 -3.69 1.25
C PHE A 106 2.39 -4.66 2.15
N ALA A 107 2.07 -5.94 2.09
CA ALA A 107 2.69 -6.94 2.95
C ALA A 107 4.19 -7.07 2.69
N LEU A 108 4.61 -7.02 1.43
CA LEU A 108 6.02 -7.05 1.04
C LEU A 108 6.79 -5.80 1.47
N ASP A 109 6.18 -4.63 1.30
CA ASP A 109 6.74 -3.36 1.73
C ASP A 109 6.96 -3.34 3.24
N GLU A 110 6.09 -3.98 4.03
CA GLU A 110 6.29 -4.06 5.47
C GLU A 110 7.54 -4.86 5.86
N PHE A 111 7.87 -5.96 5.20
CA PHE A 111 9.16 -6.63 5.42
C PHE A 111 10.34 -5.72 5.04
N THR A 112 10.22 -4.98 3.94
CA THR A 112 11.24 -4.02 3.47
C THR A 112 11.41 -2.84 4.43
N LEU A 113 10.31 -2.34 5.00
CA LEU A 113 10.32 -1.24 5.96
C LEU A 113 10.94 -1.70 7.28
N HIS A 114 10.63 -2.91 7.74
CA HIS A 114 11.26 -3.50 8.93
C HIS A 114 12.71 -3.97 8.71
N GLY A 115 13.21 -3.95 7.47
CA GLY A 115 14.58 -4.39 7.15
C GLY A 115 14.78 -5.90 7.33
N GLU A 116 13.72 -6.68 7.14
CA GLU A 116 13.74 -8.13 7.32
C GLU A 116 13.82 -8.83 5.95
N PRO A 117 14.78 -9.76 5.74
CA PRO A 117 14.90 -10.45 4.47
C PRO A 117 13.71 -11.39 4.22
N LEU A 118 13.46 -11.76 2.97
CA LEU A 118 12.41 -12.73 2.68
C LEU A 118 12.89 -14.16 2.96
N SER A 119 12.01 -14.96 3.57
CA SER A 119 12.14 -16.41 3.73
C SER A 119 10.84 -17.08 3.30
N LEU A 120 10.83 -18.40 3.13
CA LEU A 120 9.61 -19.12 2.74
C LEU A 120 8.47 -18.92 3.74
N SER A 121 8.75 -18.89 5.05
CA SER A 121 7.73 -18.62 6.08
C SER A 121 7.16 -17.21 5.99
N ARG A 122 8.01 -16.23 5.66
CA ARG A 122 7.60 -14.82 5.49
C ARG A 122 6.78 -14.64 4.21
N ILE A 123 7.14 -15.33 3.13
CA ILE A 123 6.34 -15.40 1.90
C ILE A 123 4.97 -16.02 2.19
N ALA A 124 4.90 -17.10 2.98
CA ALA A 124 3.62 -17.68 3.39
C ALA A 124 2.77 -16.67 4.19
N THR A 125 3.38 -15.87 5.05
CA THR A 125 2.68 -14.77 5.77
C THR A 125 2.16 -13.71 4.80
N ILE A 126 2.95 -13.28 3.81
CA ILE A 126 2.52 -12.35 2.75
C ILE A 126 1.31 -12.92 1.99
N VAL A 127 1.40 -14.17 1.55
CA VAL A 127 0.33 -14.84 0.80
C VAL A 127 -0.93 -14.97 1.65
N GLY A 128 -0.79 -15.37 2.91
CA GLY A 128 -1.93 -15.48 3.85
C GLY A 128 -2.63 -14.15 4.07
N PHE A 129 -1.85 -13.08 4.32
CA PHE A 129 -2.37 -11.72 4.45
C PHE A 129 -3.08 -11.25 3.18
N ALA A 130 -2.42 -11.40 2.01
CA ALA A 130 -2.96 -10.98 0.73
C ALA A 130 -4.25 -11.75 0.38
N THR A 131 -4.30 -13.04 0.71
CA THR A 131 -5.50 -13.87 0.51
C THR A 131 -6.67 -13.39 1.37
N LEU A 132 -6.44 -13.09 2.66
CA LEU A 132 -7.47 -12.51 3.52
C LEU A 132 -7.94 -11.15 2.99
N HIS A 133 -7.03 -10.25 2.68
CA HIS A 133 -7.39 -8.93 2.17
C HIS A 133 -8.19 -9.03 0.85
N SER A 134 -7.75 -9.91 -0.06
CA SER A 134 -8.43 -10.12 -1.34
C SER A 134 -9.81 -10.76 -1.16
N SER A 135 -9.99 -11.67 -0.20
CA SER A 135 -11.32 -12.20 0.10
C SER A 135 -12.25 -11.12 0.63
N LEU A 136 -11.77 -10.18 1.44
CA LEU A 136 -12.55 -9.04 1.91
C LEU A 136 -12.91 -8.07 0.78
N ILE A 137 -12.02 -7.86 -0.20
CA ILE A 137 -12.33 -7.11 -1.42
C ILE A 137 -13.45 -7.80 -2.22
N ILE A 138 -13.40 -9.13 -2.33
CA ILE A 138 -14.47 -9.92 -2.96
C ILE A 138 -15.78 -9.77 -2.18
N VAL A 139 -15.76 -9.77 -0.84
CA VAL A 139 -16.95 -9.54 -0.01
C VAL A 139 -17.55 -8.15 -0.26
N VAL A 140 -16.74 -7.12 -0.44
CA VAL A 140 -17.23 -5.77 -0.81
C VAL A 140 -17.89 -5.79 -2.20
N ALA A 141 -17.27 -6.44 -3.18
CA ALA A 141 -17.79 -6.52 -4.54
C ALA A 141 -19.04 -7.42 -4.66
N PHE A 142 -19.10 -8.48 -3.85
CA PHE A 142 -20.14 -9.51 -3.88
C PHE A 142 -20.58 -9.84 -2.43
N PRO A 143 -21.47 -9.03 -1.84
CA PRO A 143 -21.88 -9.18 -0.43
C PRO A 143 -22.52 -10.54 -0.08
N THR A 144 -23.08 -11.24 -1.08
CA THR A 144 -23.60 -12.61 -0.93
C THR A 144 -22.54 -13.64 -0.56
N LEU A 145 -21.26 -13.31 -0.76
CA LEU A 145 -20.11 -14.14 -0.42
C LEU A 145 -19.48 -13.78 0.94
N SER A 146 -20.21 -13.13 1.85
CA SER A 146 -19.72 -12.68 3.16
C SER A 146 -19.07 -13.80 4.00
N TYR A 147 -19.49 -15.05 3.82
CA TYR A 147 -18.89 -16.22 4.47
C TYR A 147 -17.40 -16.42 4.12
N LEU A 148 -16.92 -15.91 2.97
CA LEU A 148 -15.51 -16.01 2.56
C LEU A 148 -14.58 -15.33 3.57
N GLY A 149 -15.00 -14.22 4.18
CA GLY A 149 -14.23 -13.54 5.23
C GLY A 149 -13.98 -14.45 6.43
N PHE A 150 -15.03 -15.17 6.89
CA PHE A 150 -14.92 -16.14 7.98
C PHE A 150 -14.06 -17.35 7.62
N VAL A 151 -14.26 -17.93 6.43
CA VAL A 151 -13.51 -19.11 5.98
C VAL A 151 -12.02 -18.78 5.86
N VAL A 152 -11.66 -17.74 5.11
CA VAL A 152 -10.27 -17.36 4.88
C VAL A 152 -9.61 -16.86 6.18
N GLY A 153 -10.33 -16.09 6.99
CA GLY A 153 -9.85 -15.63 8.30
C GLY A 153 -9.59 -16.79 9.27
N GLY A 154 -10.49 -17.77 9.33
CA GLY A 154 -10.32 -18.97 10.14
C GLY A 154 -9.13 -19.82 9.69
N VAL A 155 -8.98 -20.03 8.38
CA VAL A 155 -7.81 -20.73 7.82
C VAL A 155 -6.51 -19.98 8.16
N LEU A 156 -6.47 -18.66 7.98
CA LEU A 156 -5.29 -17.87 8.31
C LEU A 156 -4.95 -17.94 9.80
N ALA A 157 -5.95 -17.83 10.69
CA ALA A 157 -5.75 -17.95 12.14
C ALA A 157 -5.18 -19.33 12.52
N LEU A 158 -5.67 -20.41 11.90
CA LEU A 158 -5.12 -21.75 12.09
C LEU A 158 -3.68 -21.86 11.60
N LEU A 159 -3.35 -21.29 10.44
CA LEU A 159 -1.99 -21.28 9.91
C LEU A 159 -1.03 -20.49 10.82
N ILE A 160 -1.47 -19.36 11.36
CA ILE A 160 -0.71 -18.57 12.34
C ILE A 160 -0.48 -19.38 13.62
N LEU A 161 -1.50 -20.08 14.11
CA LEU A 161 -1.38 -20.95 15.29
C LEU A 161 -0.38 -22.09 15.05
N ILE A 162 -0.49 -22.79 13.91
CA ILE A 162 0.44 -23.84 13.52
C ILE A 162 1.87 -23.29 13.42
N ARG A 163 2.05 -22.13 12.76
CA ARG A 163 3.35 -21.46 12.64
C ARG A 163 3.96 -21.09 14.00
N THR A 164 3.13 -20.74 14.98
CA THR A 164 3.55 -20.33 16.32
C THR A 164 3.89 -21.54 17.20
N LEU A 165 3.12 -22.62 17.13
CA LEU A 165 3.31 -23.81 17.97
C LEU A 165 4.39 -24.75 17.43
N PHE A 166 4.47 -24.93 16.11
CA PHE A 166 5.36 -25.91 15.45
C PHE A 166 6.51 -25.26 14.69
N GLY A 167 6.60 -23.93 14.72
CA GLY A 167 7.67 -23.18 14.08
C GLY A 167 9.03 -23.43 14.72
N LYS A 168 10.04 -23.74 13.90
CA LYS A 168 11.43 -23.89 14.37
C LYS A 168 12.10 -22.58 14.78
N SER A 169 11.53 -21.45 14.40
CA SER A 169 12.01 -20.10 14.72
C SER A 169 10.87 -19.22 15.20
N ALA A 170 11.18 -18.26 16.07
CA ALA A 170 10.23 -17.23 16.47
C ALA A 170 9.77 -16.42 15.24
N PRO A 171 8.47 -16.05 15.16
CA PRO A 171 8.01 -15.11 14.14
C PRO A 171 8.74 -13.78 14.23
N SER A 172 9.01 -13.18 13.08
CA SER A 172 9.66 -11.88 13.00
C SER A 172 8.69 -10.75 13.34
N ARG A 173 9.22 -9.54 13.46
CA ARG A 173 8.42 -8.38 13.84
C ARG A 173 7.44 -8.00 12.74
N ALA A 174 7.87 -8.05 11.48
CA ALA A 174 6.97 -7.83 10.34
C ALA A 174 5.89 -8.92 10.24
N GLU A 175 6.20 -10.19 10.60
CA GLU A 175 5.18 -11.25 10.68
C GLU A 175 4.12 -10.89 11.73
N TYR A 176 4.51 -10.54 12.96
CA TYR A 176 3.58 -10.11 14.01
C TYR A 176 2.76 -8.88 13.61
N TYR A 177 3.39 -7.91 12.95
CA TYR A 177 2.69 -6.73 12.43
C TYR A 177 1.60 -7.13 11.43
N LEU A 178 1.92 -7.95 10.43
CA LEU A 178 0.95 -8.38 9.42
C LEU A 178 -0.17 -9.23 10.03
N TRP A 179 0.12 -10.08 11.01
CA TRP A 179 -0.90 -10.83 11.72
C TRP A 179 -1.82 -9.92 12.53
N PHE A 180 -1.28 -8.87 13.14
CA PHE A 180 -2.07 -7.87 13.84
C PHE A 180 -2.98 -7.08 12.89
N ILE A 181 -2.45 -6.62 11.74
CA ILE A 181 -3.27 -5.96 10.72
C ILE A 181 -4.33 -6.93 10.16
N ALA A 182 -3.99 -8.20 9.94
CA ALA A 182 -4.94 -9.22 9.51
C ALA A 182 -6.06 -9.42 10.53
N ALA A 183 -5.74 -9.46 11.82
CA ALA A 183 -6.74 -9.57 12.88
C ALA A 183 -7.67 -8.35 12.93
N ILE A 184 -7.12 -7.14 12.79
CA ILE A 184 -7.91 -5.90 12.66
C ILE A 184 -8.84 -5.97 11.44
N LEU A 185 -8.29 -6.29 10.26
CA LEU A 185 -9.07 -6.43 9.03
C LEU A 185 -10.20 -7.43 9.21
N PHE A 186 -9.89 -8.63 9.71
CA PHE A 186 -10.88 -9.67 9.96
C PHE A 186 -11.97 -9.21 10.92
N PHE A 187 -11.61 -8.66 12.07
CA PHE A 187 -12.58 -8.24 13.08
C PHE A 187 -13.51 -7.14 12.54
N PHE A 188 -12.95 -6.06 11.99
CA PHE A 188 -13.76 -4.93 11.53
C PHE A 188 -14.55 -5.24 10.26
N ALA A 189 -13.98 -6.00 9.32
CA ALA A 189 -14.66 -6.32 8.08
C ALA A 189 -15.76 -7.38 8.30
N THR A 190 -15.45 -8.42 9.07
CA THR A 190 -16.30 -9.63 9.14
C THR A 190 -17.17 -9.66 10.40
N VAL A 191 -16.65 -9.24 11.56
CA VAL A 191 -17.40 -9.28 12.83
C VAL A 191 -18.24 -8.02 13.01
N ILE A 192 -17.64 -6.84 12.78
CA ILE A 192 -18.34 -5.55 12.87
C ILE A 192 -19.16 -5.26 11.59
N GLY A 193 -18.77 -5.85 10.45
CA GLY A 193 -19.49 -5.69 9.18
C GLY A 193 -19.17 -4.40 8.43
N MET A 194 -17.95 -3.85 8.57
CA MET A 194 -17.51 -2.61 7.91
C MET A 194 -16.33 -2.83 6.94
N PRO A 195 -16.42 -3.74 5.96
CA PRO A 195 -15.29 -4.11 5.11
C PRO A 195 -14.75 -2.94 4.29
N SER A 196 -15.60 -2.14 3.65
CA SER A 196 -15.14 -1.01 2.80
C SER A 196 -14.38 0.06 3.59
N HIS A 197 -14.82 0.36 4.81
CA HIS A 197 -14.17 1.37 5.66
C HIS A 197 -12.78 0.89 6.08
N ILE A 198 -12.69 -0.33 6.63
CA ILE A 198 -11.40 -0.81 7.15
C ILE A 198 -10.37 -1.01 6.03
N LEU A 199 -10.80 -1.48 4.85
CA LEU A 199 -9.91 -1.60 3.69
C LEU A 199 -9.34 -0.24 3.28
N GLY A 200 -10.19 0.79 3.17
CA GLY A 200 -9.74 2.15 2.87
C GLY A 200 -8.77 2.73 3.90
N ILE A 201 -8.98 2.43 5.19
CA ILE A 201 -8.09 2.86 6.27
C ILE A 201 -6.74 2.14 6.21
N ILE A 202 -6.70 0.84 5.87
CA ILE A 202 -5.43 0.13 5.70
C ILE A 202 -4.63 0.68 4.51
N VAL A 203 -5.31 1.11 3.45
CA VAL A 203 -4.67 1.84 2.35
C VAL A 203 -4.03 3.15 2.84
N LEU A 204 -4.72 3.93 3.67
CA LEU A 204 -4.15 5.14 4.28
C LEU A 204 -2.96 4.83 5.21
N LEU A 205 -3.08 3.78 6.02
CA LEU A 205 -2.02 3.33 6.92
C LEU A 205 -0.74 2.99 6.14
N HIS A 206 -0.87 2.34 4.98
CA HIS A 206 0.26 2.07 4.10
C HIS A 206 1.00 3.34 3.71
N PHE A 207 0.28 4.37 3.25
CA PHE A 207 0.90 5.63 2.84
C PHE A 207 1.61 6.31 4.01
N VAL A 208 0.99 6.32 5.20
CA VAL A 208 1.61 6.86 6.42
C VAL A 208 2.87 6.09 6.78
N ASN A 209 2.81 4.76 6.77
CA ASN A 209 3.95 3.90 7.04
C ASN A 209 5.11 4.14 6.06
N TRP A 210 4.79 4.34 4.79
CA TRP A 210 5.80 4.66 3.78
C TRP A 210 6.41 6.05 4.02
N TYR A 211 5.58 7.06 4.30
CA TYR A 211 6.07 8.42 4.54
C TYR A 211 6.97 8.51 5.77
N VAL A 212 6.47 8.00 6.90
CA VAL A 212 7.22 7.99 8.16
C VAL A 212 8.44 7.09 8.04
N GLY A 213 8.30 5.91 7.44
CA GLY A 213 9.39 4.97 7.23
C GLY A 213 10.55 5.55 6.42
N TYR A 214 10.26 6.28 5.35
CA TYR A 214 11.28 6.93 4.55
C TYR A 214 11.85 8.18 5.25
N GLY A 215 11.00 9.00 5.88
CA GLY A 215 11.43 10.17 6.65
C GLY A 215 12.40 9.81 7.78
N ASP A 216 12.11 8.73 8.51
CA ASP A 216 12.96 8.22 9.58
C ASP A 216 14.32 7.72 9.10
N ARG A 217 14.42 7.18 7.87
CA ARG A 217 15.71 6.82 7.26
C ARG A 217 16.57 8.04 6.99
N LEU A 218 15.97 9.22 6.79
CA LEU A 218 16.71 10.45 6.50
C LEU A 218 17.03 11.29 7.75
N LYS A 219 16.56 10.89 8.94
CA LYS A 219 16.66 11.71 10.15
C LYS A 219 18.10 12.09 10.54
N GLU A 220 19.06 11.21 10.23
CA GLU A 220 20.48 11.42 10.50
C GLU A 220 21.14 12.42 9.52
N VAL A 221 20.43 12.81 8.46
CA VAL A 221 20.86 13.82 7.48
C VAL A 221 19.83 14.96 7.44
N PRO A 222 19.89 15.93 8.37
CA PRO A 222 18.82 16.92 8.58
C PRO A 222 18.40 17.71 7.34
N ALA A 223 19.35 18.05 6.47
CA ALA A 223 19.07 18.75 5.22
C ALA A 223 18.24 17.88 4.25
N ALA A 224 18.55 16.59 4.15
CA ALA A 224 17.81 15.64 3.33
C ALA A 224 16.41 15.37 3.91
N ALA A 225 16.30 15.17 5.23
CA ALA A 225 15.00 15.01 5.90
C ALA A 225 14.10 16.24 5.72
N ARG A 226 14.64 17.46 5.88
CA ARG A 226 13.87 18.69 5.67
C ARG A 226 13.37 18.80 4.23
N ARG A 227 14.22 18.48 3.25
CA ARG A 227 13.82 18.47 1.84
C ARG A 227 12.72 17.43 1.58
N TYR A 228 12.88 16.23 2.11
CA TYR A 228 11.90 15.15 2.01
C TYR A 228 10.51 15.60 2.51
N TRP A 229 10.44 16.14 3.74
CA TRP A 229 9.16 16.57 4.30
C TRP A 229 8.54 17.77 3.59
N LYS A 230 9.36 18.68 3.04
CA LYS A 230 8.86 19.74 2.13
C LYS A 230 8.23 19.16 0.87
N GLU A 231 8.82 18.12 0.30
CA GLU A 231 8.29 17.44 -0.88
C GLU A 231 6.98 16.71 -0.55
N VAL A 232 6.91 16.00 0.59
CA VAL A 232 5.67 15.37 1.08
C VAL A 232 4.57 16.42 1.25
N ALA A 233 4.87 17.54 1.91
CA ALA A 233 3.91 18.62 2.12
C ALA A 233 3.47 19.25 0.79
N ALA A 234 4.40 19.45 -0.16
CA ALA A 234 4.09 20.03 -1.46
C ALA A 234 3.21 19.12 -2.32
N THR A 235 3.48 17.81 -2.38
CA THR A 235 2.65 16.88 -3.15
C THR A 235 1.27 16.70 -2.52
N LEU A 236 1.17 16.66 -1.18
CA LEU A 236 -0.11 16.65 -0.49
C LEU A 236 -0.91 17.94 -0.74
N ALA A 237 -0.27 19.11 -0.67
CA ALA A 237 -0.93 20.39 -0.93
C ALA A 237 -1.41 20.48 -2.39
N LEU A 238 -0.60 20.01 -3.34
CA LEU A 238 -0.99 19.93 -4.75
C LEU A 238 -2.19 19.00 -4.95
N SER A 239 -2.12 17.76 -4.48
CA SER A 239 -3.22 16.79 -4.59
C SER A 239 -4.49 17.28 -3.91
N SER A 240 -4.36 17.94 -2.75
CA SER A 240 -5.50 18.55 -2.03
C SER A 240 -6.14 19.66 -2.84
N SER A 241 -5.33 20.56 -3.40
CA SER A 241 -5.81 21.68 -4.22
C SER A 241 -6.53 21.17 -5.47
N LEU A 242 -5.94 20.18 -6.16
CA LEU A 242 -6.53 19.56 -7.33
C LEU A 242 -7.83 18.80 -6.98
N LEU A 243 -7.88 18.07 -5.87
CA LEU A 243 -9.11 17.41 -5.44
C LEU A 243 -10.21 18.44 -5.11
N LEU A 244 -9.88 19.54 -4.44
CA LEU A 244 -10.85 20.60 -4.17
C LEU A 244 -11.38 21.22 -5.45
N LEU A 245 -10.51 21.46 -6.44
CA LEU A 245 -10.94 21.95 -7.76
C LEU A 245 -11.87 20.95 -8.45
N TYR A 246 -11.56 19.65 -8.38
CA TYR A 246 -12.40 18.58 -8.91
C TYR A 246 -13.79 18.56 -8.25
N LEU A 247 -13.84 18.61 -6.91
CA LEU A 247 -15.10 18.54 -6.16
C LEU A 247 -15.96 19.80 -6.31
N LEU A 248 -15.35 20.99 -6.39
CA LEU A 248 -16.07 22.27 -6.43
C LEU A 248 -16.48 22.70 -7.83
N PHE A 249 -15.67 22.37 -8.84
CA PHE A 249 -15.86 22.87 -10.21
C PHE A 249 -16.07 21.76 -11.25
N SER A 250 -16.00 20.48 -10.87
CA SER A 250 -16.21 19.32 -11.76
C SER A 250 -15.38 19.40 -13.05
N ILE A 251 -14.10 19.78 -12.93
CA ILE A 251 -13.20 19.92 -14.08
C ILE A 251 -12.95 18.54 -14.72
N PRO A 252 -13.39 18.28 -15.97
CA PRO A 252 -13.40 16.92 -16.54
C PRO A 252 -12.03 16.27 -16.68
N PHE A 253 -10.98 17.06 -16.93
CA PHE A 253 -9.61 16.52 -17.00
C PHE A 253 -9.14 15.92 -15.66
N LEU A 254 -9.69 16.39 -14.53
CA LEU A 254 -9.32 15.90 -13.21
C LEU A 254 -9.92 14.51 -12.90
N ASP A 255 -10.88 14.03 -13.69
CA ASP A 255 -11.40 12.65 -13.61
C ASP A 255 -10.26 11.63 -13.73
N VAL A 256 -9.29 11.90 -14.60
CA VAL A 256 -8.11 11.05 -14.81
C VAL A 256 -7.31 10.84 -13.52
N PHE A 257 -7.44 11.70 -12.52
CA PHE A 257 -6.73 11.58 -11.24
C PHE A 257 -7.65 11.16 -10.09
N PHE A 258 -8.90 11.60 -10.06
CA PHE A 258 -9.77 11.45 -8.89
C PHE A 258 -11.00 10.58 -9.09
N ASP A 259 -11.37 10.24 -10.33
CA ASP A 259 -12.38 9.21 -10.55
C ASP A 259 -11.81 7.83 -10.16
N LEU A 260 -12.67 7.00 -9.56
CA LEU A 260 -12.27 5.71 -8.99
C LEU A 260 -11.69 4.76 -10.04
N THR A 261 -12.22 4.78 -11.26
CA THR A 261 -11.76 3.91 -12.34
C THR A 261 -10.31 4.20 -12.66
N TYR A 262 -9.99 5.49 -12.86
CA TYR A 262 -8.64 5.93 -13.14
C TYR A 262 -7.73 5.77 -11.93
N PHE A 263 -8.22 6.03 -10.72
CA PHE A 263 -7.45 5.79 -9.49
C PHE A 263 -6.99 4.33 -9.37
N TYR A 264 -7.85 3.35 -9.64
CA TYR A 264 -7.46 1.94 -9.62
C TYR A 264 -6.48 1.57 -10.73
N LEU A 265 -6.62 2.15 -11.92
CA LEU A 265 -5.63 2.00 -13.00
C LEU A 265 -4.27 2.56 -12.59
N TRP A 266 -4.22 3.76 -12.03
CA TRP A 266 -2.99 4.37 -11.50
C TRP A 266 -2.39 3.56 -10.37
N THR A 267 -3.21 3.05 -9.46
CA THR A 267 -2.78 2.17 -8.36
C THR A 267 -2.11 0.92 -8.92
N ALA A 268 -2.74 0.26 -9.89
CA ALA A 268 -2.17 -0.93 -10.50
C ALA A 268 -0.87 -0.65 -11.25
N ALA A 269 -0.84 0.41 -12.06
CA ALA A 269 0.36 0.83 -12.76
C ALA A 269 1.51 1.17 -11.79
N HIS A 270 1.21 1.94 -10.75
CA HIS A 270 2.16 2.31 -9.71
C HIS A 270 2.79 1.07 -9.06
N ILE A 271 1.97 0.11 -8.64
CA ILE A 271 2.43 -1.11 -7.98
C ILE A 271 3.30 -1.95 -8.92
N VAL A 272 2.87 -2.17 -10.16
CA VAL A 272 3.65 -2.92 -11.15
C VAL A 272 5.01 -2.24 -11.40
N LEU A 273 5.03 -0.92 -11.58
CA LEU A 273 6.26 -0.16 -11.79
C LEU A 273 7.18 -0.18 -10.56
N SER A 274 6.61 -0.18 -9.35
CA SER A 274 7.35 -0.37 -8.10
C SER A 274 8.03 -1.74 -8.05
N PHE A 275 7.36 -2.81 -8.51
CA PHE A 275 7.99 -4.14 -8.62
C PHE A 275 9.13 -4.19 -9.64
N VAL A 276 8.99 -3.54 -10.79
CA VAL A 276 10.06 -3.49 -11.81
C VAL A 276 11.31 -2.76 -11.29
N THR A 277 11.12 -1.77 -10.42
CA THR A 277 12.22 -0.97 -9.85
C THR A 277 12.75 -1.52 -8.53
N ALA A 278 12.11 -2.55 -7.98
CA ALA A 278 12.57 -3.22 -6.78
C ALA A 278 13.72 -4.17 -7.13
N THR A 279 14.91 -3.89 -6.62
CA THR A 279 16.04 -4.81 -6.64
C THR A 279 15.80 -5.90 -5.60
N TYR A 280 14.98 -6.90 -5.92
CA TYR A 280 14.86 -8.10 -5.09
C TYR A 280 16.14 -8.93 -5.25
N ARG A 281 17.15 -8.68 -4.40
CA ARG A 281 18.22 -9.65 -4.19
C ARG A 281 17.68 -10.72 -3.27
N LEU A 282 17.18 -11.81 -3.84
CA LEU A 282 17.12 -13.06 -3.10
C LEU A 282 18.58 -13.45 -2.83
N GLU A 283 19.00 -13.33 -1.58
CA GLU A 283 20.30 -13.84 -1.14
C GLU A 283 20.32 -15.34 -1.49
N ARG A 284 21.20 -15.72 -2.42
CA ARG A 284 21.56 -17.11 -2.71
C ARG A 284 22.68 -17.53 -1.79
#